data_AF-A0A077LV96-F1
#
_entry.id   AF-A0A077LV96-F1
#
_cell.length_a   1.000
_cell.length_b   1.000
_cell.length_c   1.000
_cell.angle_alpha   90.00
_cell.angle_beta   90.00
_cell.angle_gamma   90.00
#
_symmetry.space_group_name_H-M   'P 1'
#
loop_
_entity.id
_entity.type
_entity.pdbx_description
1 polymer ?
#
loop_
_entity_poly.entity_id
_entity_poly.type
_entity_poly.pdbx_seq_one_letter_code
_entity_poly.pdbx_strand_id
1 'polypeptide(L)'
;MKDRKVIADAIAAGARYLITTDVDDVAFADLARHEMSAVNADYSMALRLSERASRKALAVIAGGQKNPPRTEAELHRIPGRRHPRLTARFSGAYDTTPVQADSDQPSVVFRGVACIRCEAHLDSEEKPARRLVCGAPADGLSRQSHPSRRSAIPTVQYEPLGGPGRTPIT
;
A
#
# COMPACT_ATOMS: atom_id res chain seq x y z
N MET A 1 -12.48 -18.90 9.52
CA MET A 1 -12.61 -19.71 8.28
C MET A 1 -12.86 -18.82 7.02
N LYS A 2 -12.56 -17.52 7.06
CA LYS A 2 -12.67 -16.59 5.92
C LYS A 2 -11.29 -16.28 5.32
N ASP A 3 -10.27 -16.25 6.15
CA ASP A 3 -8.91 -15.79 5.81
C ASP A 3 -8.15 -16.81 4.95
N ARG A 4 -8.43 -18.11 5.14
CA ARG A 4 -7.85 -19.18 4.31
C ARG A 4 -8.23 -19.04 2.83
N LYS A 5 -9.44 -18.57 2.52
CA LYS A 5 -9.86 -18.34 1.14
C LYS A 5 -9.14 -17.12 0.55
N VAL A 6 -9.02 -16.04 1.32
CA VAL A 6 -8.30 -14.83 0.90
C VAL A 6 -6.83 -15.13 0.59
N ILE A 7 -6.17 -15.95 1.41
CA ILE A 7 -4.79 -16.39 1.18
C ILE A 7 -4.71 -17.25 -0.08
N ALA A 8 -5.61 -18.23 -0.26
CA ALA A 8 -5.63 -19.07 -1.45
C ALA A 8 -5.82 -18.26 -2.75
N ASP A 9 -6.74 -17.28 -2.74
CA ASP A 9 -6.96 -16.40 -3.88
C ASP A 9 -5.74 -15.51 -4.16
N ALA A 10 -5.08 -15.01 -3.10
CA ALA A 10 -3.85 -14.22 -3.23
C ALA A 10 -2.68 -15.04 -3.81
N ILE A 11 -2.54 -16.30 -3.38
CA ILE A 11 -1.56 -17.25 -3.93
C ILE A 11 -1.86 -17.53 -5.40
N ALA A 12 -3.12 -17.81 -5.74
CA ALA A 12 -3.54 -18.08 -7.12
C ALA A 12 -3.29 -16.87 -8.03
N ALA A 13 -3.35 -15.65 -7.49
CA ALA A 13 -3.00 -14.42 -8.19
C ALA A 13 -1.49 -14.13 -8.27
N GLY A 14 -0.64 -14.97 -7.68
CA GLY A 14 0.81 -14.74 -7.61
C GLY A 14 1.20 -13.53 -6.75
N ALA A 15 0.37 -13.16 -5.78
CA ALA A 15 0.61 -12.00 -4.94
C ALA A 15 1.79 -12.24 -3.98
N ARG A 16 2.73 -11.29 -3.92
CA ARG A 16 3.81 -11.30 -2.92
C ARG A 16 3.40 -10.67 -1.59
N TYR A 17 2.32 -9.88 -1.59
CA TYR A 17 1.85 -9.14 -0.42
C TYR A 17 0.34 -9.34 -0.23
N LEU A 18 -0.04 -9.73 0.99
CA LEU A 18 -1.42 -9.71 1.46
C LEU A 18 -1.63 -8.44 2.29
N ILE A 19 -2.42 -7.49 1.78
CA ILE A 19 -2.80 -6.31 2.55
C ILE A 19 -4.08 -6.62 3.33
N THR A 20 -3.98 -6.64 4.66
CA THR A 20 -5.08 -7.07 5.55
C THR A 20 -5.11 -6.27 6.85
N THR A 21 -6.26 -6.18 7.52
CA THR A 21 -6.35 -5.63 8.88
C THR A 21 -5.83 -6.61 9.93
N ASP A 22 -5.91 -7.90 9.65
CA ASP A 22 -5.73 -8.99 10.62
C ASP A 22 -4.40 -9.72 10.38
N VAL A 23 -3.29 -8.98 10.49
CA VAL A 23 -1.95 -9.50 10.18
C VAL A 23 -1.50 -10.57 11.18
N ASP A 24 -1.92 -10.43 12.42
CA ASP A 24 -1.65 -11.36 13.52
C ASP A 24 -2.33 -12.72 13.34
N ASP A 25 -3.50 -12.73 12.68
CA ASP A 25 -4.27 -13.95 12.36
C ASP A 25 -3.66 -14.79 11.23
N VAL A 26 -2.72 -14.24 10.46
CA VAL A 26 -2.05 -14.96 9.38
C VAL A 26 -0.80 -15.67 9.92
N ALA A 27 -0.75 -16.99 9.83
CA ALA A 27 0.40 -17.77 10.27
C ALA A 27 1.65 -17.46 9.44
N PHE A 28 2.80 -17.29 10.11
CA PHE A 28 4.07 -17.03 9.41
C PHE A 28 4.46 -18.20 8.50
N ALA A 29 4.31 -19.44 8.98
CA ALA A 29 4.65 -20.63 8.20
C ALA A 29 3.90 -20.71 6.86
N ASP A 30 2.63 -20.31 6.84
CA ASP A 30 1.84 -20.25 5.60
C ASP A 30 2.39 -19.18 4.65
N LEU A 31 2.71 -17.99 5.17
CA LEU A 31 3.31 -16.91 4.37
C LEU A 31 4.67 -17.32 3.80
N ALA A 32 5.53 -17.92 4.62
CA ALA A 32 6.87 -18.36 4.22
C ALA A 32 6.82 -19.44 3.13
N ARG A 33 5.90 -20.41 3.25
CA ARG A 33 5.70 -21.47 2.25
C ARG A 33 5.36 -20.93 0.85
N HIS A 34 4.80 -19.73 0.79
CA HIS A 34 4.36 -19.10 -0.45
C HIS A 34 5.18 -17.85 -0.83
N GLU A 35 6.30 -17.60 -0.17
CA GLU A 35 7.14 -16.40 -0.37
C GLU A 35 6.37 -15.06 -0.24
N MET A 36 5.40 -15.04 0.68
CA MET A 36 4.48 -13.91 0.87
C MET A 36 4.78 -13.12 2.14
N SER A 37 4.19 -11.91 2.22
CA SER A 37 4.10 -11.14 3.45
C SER A 37 2.72 -10.54 3.67
N ALA A 38 2.22 -10.61 4.89
CA ALA A 38 1.02 -9.94 5.33
C ALA A 38 1.37 -8.56 5.91
N VAL A 39 0.65 -7.52 5.49
CA VAL A 39 0.94 -6.14 5.88
C VAL A 39 -0.35 -5.39 6.18
N ASN A 40 -0.34 -4.62 7.25
CA ASN A 40 -1.46 -3.77 7.61
C ASN A 40 -1.68 -2.66 6.56
N ALA A 41 -2.94 -2.39 6.22
CA ALA A 41 -3.29 -1.40 5.19
C ALA A 41 -2.81 0.02 5.51
N ASP A 42 -2.98 0.49 6.75
CA ASP A 42 -2.47 1.79 7.20
C ASP A 42 -0.95 1.87 7.01
N TYR A 43 -0.25 0.83 7.43
CA TYR A 43 1.20 0.75 7.30
C TYR A 43 1.68 0.71 5.84
N SER A 44 1.02 -0.08 4.98
CA SER A 44 1.31 -0.17 3.55
C SER A 44 1.14 1.18 2.84
N MET A 45 0.01 1.85 3.06
CA MET A 45 -0.26 3.17 2.50
C MET A 45 0.74 4.21 3.02
N ALA A 46 1.04 4.19 4.32
CA ALA A 46 2.04 5.07 4.91
C ALA A 46 3.44 4.85 4.33
N LEU A 47 3.77 3.70 3.75
CA LEU A 47 5.06 3.49 3.11
C LEU A 47 5.07 3.86 1.63
N ARG A 48 4.01 3.49 0.90
CA ARG A 48 4.00 3.51 -0.58
C ARG A 48 3.28 4.72 -1.16
N LEU A 49 2.36 5.35 -0.42
CA LEU A 49 1.71 6.57 -0.91
C LEU A 49 2.72 7.72 -0.90
N SER A 50 2.72 8.50 -1.98
CA SER A 50 3.49 9.75 -2.04
C SER A 50 2.62 10.92 -1.57
N GLU A 51 3.26 11.95 -1.01
CA GLU A 51 2.54 13.17 -0.61
C GLU A 51 1.79 13.79 -1.80
N ARG A 52 2.41 13.84 -2.98
CA ARG A 52 1.77 14.33 -4.21
C ARG A 52 0.48 13.56 -4.54
N ALA A 53 0.51 12.24 -4.42
CA ALA A 53 -0.67 11.42 -4.67
C ALA A 53 -1.77 11.67 -3.63
N SER A 54 -1.38 11.81 -2.35
CA SER A 54 -2.30 12.19 -1.27
C SER A 54 -2.98 13.54 -1.54
N ARG A 55 -2.21 14.59 -1.85
CA ARG A 55 -2.73 15.94 -2.16
C ARG A 55 -3.69 15.90 -3.34
N LYS A 56 -3.29 15.23 -4.43
CA LYS A 56 -4.16 15.11 -5.61
C LYS A 56 -5.48 14.42 -5.27
N ALA A 57 -5.45 13.33 -4.50
CA ALA A 57 -6.65 12.60 -4.13
C ALA A 57 -7.58 13.44 -3.25
N LEU A 58 -7.04 14.08 -2.21
CA LEU A 58 -7.85 14.90 -1.30
C LEU A 58 -8.39 16.17 -1.97
N ALA A 59 -7.62 16.81 -2.85
CA ALA A 59 -8.10 17.96 -3.64
C ALA A 59 -9.31 17.58 -4.51
N VAL A 60 -9.28 16.41 -5.16
CA VAL A 60 -10.41 15.89 -5.96
C VAL A 60 -11.63 15.64 -5.07
N ILE A 61 -11.45 15.03 -3.89
CA ILE A 61 -12.56 14.75 -2.97
C ILE A 61 -13.15 16.06 -2.42
N ALA A 62 -12.30 17.00 -2.00
CA ALA A 62 -12.72 18.31 -1.49
C ALA A 62 -13.49 19.09 -2.55
N GLY A 63 -13.00 19.13 -3.79
CA GLY A 63 -13.68 19.79 -4.90
C GLY A 63 -15.04 19.18 -5.26
N GLY A 64 -15.26 17.89 -4.95
CA GLY A 64 -16.52 17.20 -5.15
C GLY A 64 -17.54 17.37 -4.01
N GLN A 65 -17.09 17.63 -2.77
CA GLN A 65 -17.97 17.79 -1.61
C GLN A 65 -18.49 19.22 -1.51
N LYS A 66 -19.74 19.43 -1.94
CA LYS A 66 -20.40 20.74 -1.88
C LYS A 66 -21.30 20.94 -0.66
N ASN A 67 -21.75 19.88 0.02
CA ASN A 67 -22.64 19.99 1.18
C ASN A 67 -22.57 18.75 2.13
N PRO A 68 -22.06 18.91 3.37
CA PRO A 68 -21.25 20.03 3.81
C PRO A 68 -19.91 20.04 3.06
N PRO A 69 -19.37 21.21 2.67
CA PRO A 69 -18.02 21.28 2.14
C PRO A 69 -17.01 20.86 3.20
N ARG A 70 -15.95 20.20 2.75
CA ARG A 70 -14.81 19.85 3.60
C ARG A 70 -13.51 20.22 2.90
N THR A 71 -12.60 20.76 3.68
CA THR A 71 -11.22 21.07 3.28
C THR A 71 -10.40 19.78 3.15
N GLU A 72 -9.28 19.86 2.43
CA GLU A 72 -8.33 18.73 2.36
C GLU A 72 -7.80 18.35 3.75
N ALA A 73 -7.59 19.31 4.64
CA ALA A 73 -7.12 19.06 6.01
C ALA A 73 -8.16 18.28 6.83
N GLU A 74 -9.45 18.62 6.70
CA GLU A 74 -10.52 17.87 7.35
C GLU A 74 -10.62 16.45 6.79
N LEU A 75 -10.58 16.30 5.47
CA LEU A 75 -10.62 14.99 4.81
C LEU A 75 -9.40 14.13 5.17
N HIS A 76 -8.22 14.73 5.33
CA HIS A 76 -7.01 14.05 5.79
C HIS A 76 -7.16 13.49 7.21
N ARG A 77 -7.89 14.19 8.08
CA ARG A 77 -8.08 13.77 9.49
C ARG A 77 -9.14 12.68 9.67
N ILE A 78 -10.18 12.63 8.83
CA ILE A 78 -11.27 11.65 8.93
C ILE A 78 -10.78 10.20 9.10
N PRO A 79 -9.83 9.69 8.28
CA PRO A 79 -9.36 8.31 8.43
C PRO A 79 -8.44 8.10 9.64
N GLY A 80 -8.02 9.15 10.36
CA GLY A 80 -6.88 9.12 11.26
C GLY A 80 -6.96 8.11 12.42
N ARG A 81 -8.16 7.78 12.90
CA ARG A 81 -8.32 6.75 13.96
C ARG A 81 -8.03 5.33 13.46
N ARG A 82 -8.40 5.02 12.21
CA ARG A 82 -8.20 3.72 11.55
C ARG A 82 -6.90 3.66 10.74
N HIS A 83 -6.37 4.82 10.34
CA HIS A 83 -5.14 4.97 9.58
C HIS A 83 -4.18 6.00 10.23
N PRO A 84 -3.75 5.75 11.48
CA PRO A 84 -2.93 6.70 12.22
C PRO A 84 -1.54 6.91 11.60
N ARG A 85 -0.92 5.90 10.97
CA ARG A 85 0.42 6.05 10.37
C ARG A 85 0.37 6.86 9.09
N LEU A 86 -0.64 6.61 8.25
CA LEU A 86 -0.86 7.36 7.03
C LEU A 86 -1.10 8.83 7.33
N THR A 87 -1.99 9.12 8.29
CA THR A 87 -2.33 10.50 8.63
C THR A 87 -1.20 11.22 9.35
N ALA A 88 -0.44 10.53 10.21
CA ALA A 88 0.77 11.08 10.81
C ALA A 88 1.86 11.39 9.78
N ARG A 89 2.07 10.53 8.78
CA ARG A 89 3.10 10.74 7.75
C ARG A 89 2.93 12.05 6.98
N PHE A 90 1.70 12.43 6.66
CA PHE A 90 1.42 13.64 5.90
C PHE A 90 0.87 14.77 6.76
N SER A 91 1.00 14.69 8.09
CA SER A 91 0.41 15.68 8.99
C SER A 91 0.93 17.09 8.72
N GLY A 92 2.23 17.24 8.43
CA GLY A 92 2.85 18.50 8.05
C GLY A 92 2.41 19.05 6.69
N ALA A 93 2.00 18.17 5.76
CA ALA A 93 1.52 18.59 4.45
C ALA A 93 0.17 19.33 4.51
N TYR A 94 -0.64 19.02 5.52
CA TYR A 94 -1.99 19.54 5.71
C TYR A 94 -2.14 20.40 6.97
N ASP A 95 -1.05 20.68 7.69
CA ASP A 95 -1.02 21.37 8.98
C ASP A 95 -2.03 20.79 9.99
N THR A 96 -1.94 19.47 10.19
CA THR A 96 -2.83 18.73 11.09
C THR A 96 -2.06 18.06 12.22
N THR A 97 -2.72 17.87 13.35
CA THR A 97 -2.20 17.02 14.43
C THR A 97 -2.57 15.56 14.14
N PRO A 98 -1.64 14.61 14.30
CA PRO A 98 -1.96 13.18 14.23
C PRO A 98 -3.13 12.82 15.15
N VAL A 99 -4.03 11.99 14.65
CA VAL A 99 -5.21 11.52 15.40
C VAL A 99 -4.82 10.30 16.21
N GLN A 100 -5.27 10.21 17.45
CA GLN A 100 -5.05 9.03 18.29
C GLN A 100 -5.76 7.81 17.67
N ALA A 101 -5.03 6.71 17.59
CA ALA A 101 -5.52 5.42 17.11
C ALA A 101 -6.65 4.88 18.00
N ASP A 102 -7.59 4.15 17.40
CA ASP A 102 -8.54 3.34 18.17
C ASP A 102 -7.79 2.21 18.92
N SER A 103 -8.32 1.79 20.07
CA SER A 103 -7.71 0.75 20.92
C SER A 103 -7.72 -0.64 20.28
N ASP A 104 -8.55 -0.85 19.25
CA ASP A 104 -8.68 -2.10 18.50
C ASP A 104 -7.72 -2.17 17.30
N GLN A 105 -6.80 -1.21 17.14
CA GLN A 105 -5.79 -1.28 16.09
C GLN A 105 -4.86 -2.49 16.30
N PRO A 106 -4.48 -3.20 15.22
CA PRO A 106 -3.67 -4.40 15.32
C PRO A 106 -2.27 -4.06 15.87
N SER A 107 -1.82 -4.90 16.81
CA SER A 107 -0.49 -4.77 17.42
C SER A 107 0.62 -5.19 16.46
N VAL A 108 0.32 -6.07 15.50
CA VAL A 108 1.21 -6.54 14.44
C VAL A 108 0.83 -5.85 13.13
N VAL A 109 1.79 -5.18 12.49
CA VAL A 109 1.56 -4.48 11.21
C VAL A 109 2.25 -5.10 10.02
N PHE A 110 3.12 -6.07 10.26
CA PHE A 110 3.86 -6.77 9.24
C PHE A 110 4.23 -8.16 9.73
N ARG A 111 4.12 -9.16 8.86
CA ARG A 111 4.61 -10.52 9.05
C ARG A 111 4.96 -11.13 7.69
N GLY A 112 6.05 -11.89 7.61
CA GLY A 112 6.42 -12.64 6.40
C GLY A 112 7.86 -12.39 5.96
N VAL A 113 8.17 -12.85 4.75
CA VAL A 113 9.54 -13.04 4.27
C VAL A 113 10.01 -11.99 3.26
N ALA A 114 9.20 -10.98 2.95
CA ALA A 114 9.51 -9.97 1.94
C ALA A 114 9.26 -8.55 2.45
N CYS A 115 10.31 -7.74 2.43
CA CYS A 115 10.29 -6.34 2.81
C CYS A 115 9.33 -5.51 1.93
N ILE A 116 8.23 -4.96 2.47
CA ILE A 116 7.28 -4.17 1.66
C ILE A 116 7.88 -2.90 1.02
N ARG A 117 9.02 -2.43 1.53
CA ARG A 117 9.69 -1.21 1.02
C ARG A 117 10.71 -1.49 -0.08
N CYS A 118 11.63 -2.45 0.12
CA CYS A 118 12.71 -2.74 -0.83
C CYS A 118 12.66 -4.15 -1.43
N GLU A 119 11.66 -4.94 -1.05
CA GLU A 119 11.41 -6.30 -1.54
C GLU A 119 12.49 -7.33 -1.22
N ALA A 120 13.50 -6.96 -0.43
CA ALA A 120 14.50 -7.87 0.10
C ALA A 120 13.84 -9.00 0.90
N HIS A 121 14.42 -10.20 0.76
CA HIS A 121 14.05 -11.36 1.55
C HIS A 121 14.43 -11.13 3.03
N LEU A 122 13.60 -11.63 3.93
CA LEU A 122 13.79 -11.54 5.39
C LEU A 122 13.95 -12.96 5.93
N ASP A 123 15.11 -13.23 6.53
CA ASP A 123 15.54 -14.60 6.87
C ASP A 123 15.05 -15.08 8.26
N SER A 124 14.29 -14.28 9.00
CA SER A 124 13.80 -14.65 10.33
C SER A 124 12.34 -14.23 10.59
N GLU A 125 11.66 -15.00 11.43
CA GLU A 125 10.37 -14.68 12.08
C GLU A 125 10.44 -13.43 12.98
N GLU A 126 11.61 -12.80 13.12
CA GLU A 126 11.83 -11.75 14.09
C GLU A 126 10.84 -10.62 13.85
N LYS A 127 9.88 -10.55 14.79
CA LYS A 127 8.92 -9.47 14.98
C LYS A 127 9.67 -8.18 14.67
N PRO A 128 9.35 -7.44 13.60
CA PRO A 128 10.11 -6.25 13.25
C PRO A 128 9.86 -5.21 14.34
N ALA A 129 10.74 -5.22 15.34
CA ALA A 129 10.76 -4.30 16.45
C ALA A 129 11.23 -2.95 15.89
N ARG A 130 10.26 -2.09 15.57
CA ARG A 130 10.34 -0.61 15.51
C ARG A 130 11.40 0.03 14.58
N ARG A 131 12.30 -0.72 13.94
CA ARG A 131 13.19 -0.31 12.83
C ARG A 131 12.77 -0.98 11.52
N LEU A 132 11.52 -0.71 11.18
CA LEU A 132 10.92 -0.66 9.83
C LEU A 132 11.87 -1.07 8.67
N VAL A 133 11.79 -2.33 8.24
CA VAL A 133 11.77 -2.71 6.80
C VAL A 133 12.88 -2.02 5.98
N CYS A 134 14.12 -2.41 6.31
CA CYS A 134 15.39 -2.42 5.57
C CYS A 134 16.50 -2.65 6.63
N GLY A 135 16.89 -3.90 6.87
CA GLY A 135 18.08 -4.20 7.66
C GLY A 135 19.35 -3.82 6.89
N ALA A 136 20.38 -3.35 7.59
CA ALA A 136 21.73 -3.27 7.04
C ALA A 136 22.11 -4.64 6.43
N PRO A 137 22.90 -4.68 5.34
CA PRO A 137 23.29 -5.95 4.72
C PRO A 137 23.88 -6.87 5.79
N ALA A 138 23.30 -8.06 5.92
CA ALA A 138 23.96 -9.15 6.64
C ALA A 138 25.29 -9.39 5.94
N ASP A 139 26.37 -9.06 6.63
CA ASP A 139 27.77 -9.33 6.32
C ASP A 139 28.18 -9.38 4.83
N GLY A 140 28.75 -8.26 4.36
CA GLY A 140 30.02 -8.32 3.64
C GLY A 140 30.09 -9.12 2.34
N LEU A 141 29.11 -8.99 1.44
CA LEU A 141 29.33 -9.36 0.02
C LEU A 141 29.10 -8.18 -0.91
N SER A 142 30.20 -7.89 -1.61
CA SER A 142 30.45 -6.75 -2.48
C SER A 142 29.32 -6.43 -3.45
N ARG A 143 29.10 -5.12 -3.63
CA ARG A 143 28.33 -4.54 -4.73
C ARG A 143 28.75 -5.18 -6.06
N GLN A 144 27.80 -5.80 -6.75
CA GLN A 144 27.80 -5.80 -8.20
C GLN A 144 26.46 -5.25 -8.66
N SER A 145 26.52 -4.00 -9.10
CA SER A 145 25.49 -3.34 -9.89
C SER A 145 25.20 -4.17 -11.15
N HIS A 146 24.08 -4.88 -11.15
CA HIS A 146 23.55 -5.47 -12.39
C HIS A 146 22.68 -4.44 -13.13
N PRO A 147 22.80 -4.36 -14.47
CA PRO A 147 22.07 -3.39 -15.26
C PRO A 147 20.57 -3.70 -15.25
N SER A 148 19.79 -2.64 -15.03
CA SER A 148 18.34 -2.61 -15.15
C SER A 148 17.90 -3.26 -16.47
N ARG A 149 17.30 -4.45 -16.39
CA ARG A 149 16.49 -4.99 -17.49
C ARG A 149 15.23 -4.13 -17.54
N ARG A 150 15.17 -3.24 -18.52
CA ARG A 150 13.92 -2.63 -18.98
C ARG A 150 12.98 -3.77 -19.38
N SER A 151 12.06 -4.15 -18.50
CA SER A 151 10.84 -4.83 -18.92
C SER A 151 10.02 -3.80 -19.69
N ALA A 152 9.93 -4.01 -21.01
CA ALA A 152 9.00 -3.29 -21.85
C ALA A 152 7.58 -3.59 -21.34
N ILE A 153 6.91 -2.57 -20.82
CA ILE A 153 5.45 -2.58 -20.71
C ILE A 153 4.94 -2.50 -22.16
N PRO A 154 4.21 -3.48 -22.69
CA PRO A 154 3.57 -3.32 -23.98
C PRO A 154 2.53 -2.20 -23.87
N THR A 155 2.73 -1.13 -24.63
CA THR A 155 1.74 -0.08 -24.86
C THR A 155 0.54 -0.72 -25.54
N VAL A 156 -0.56 -0.90 -24.81
CA VAL A 156 -1.86 -1.19 -25.42
C VAL A 156 -2.28 0.08 -26.17
N GLN A 157 -2.17 0.08 -27.49
CA GLN A 157 -2.78 1.09 -28.32
C GLN A 157 -4.29 0.83 -28.32
N TYR A 158 -5.05 1.79 -27.78
CA TYR A 158 -6.49 1.83 -28.01
C TYR A 158 -6.71 2.40 -29.42
N GLU A 159 -7.10 1.55 -30.36
CA GLU A 159 -7.71 2.00 -31.60
C GLU A 159 -9.05 2.68 -31.28
N PRO A 160 -9.32 3.90 -31.79
CA PRO A 160 -10.64 4.49 -31.67
C PRO A 160 -11.62 3.68 -32.52
N LEU A 161 -12.63 3.10 -31.87
CA LEU A 161 -13.78 2.51 -32.54
C LEU A 161 -14.43 3.58 -33.42
N GLY A 162 -14.37 3.38 -34.74
CA GLY A 162 -15.03 4.21 -35.73
C GLY A 162 -16.52 4.28 -35.45
N GLY A 163 -16.99 5.47 -35.06
CA GLY A 163 -18.42 5.77 -34.95
C GLY A 163 -19.02 5.96 -36.34
N PRO A 164 -20.21 5.41 -36.63
CA PRO A 164 -20.87 5.61 -37.91
C PRO A 164 -21.27 7.08 -38.11
N GLY A 165 -20.95 7.58 -39.31
CA GLY A 165 -21.16 8.96 -39.73
C GLY A 165 -22.62 9.42 -39.61
N ARG A 166 -22.79 10.63 -39.09
CA ARG A 166 -24.03 11.39 -39.27
C ARG A 166 -23.93 12.17 -40.57
N THR A 167 -24.79 11.83 -41.52
CA THR A 167 -25.09 12.64 -42.69
C THR A 167 -25.68 14.00 -42.26
N PRO A 168 -25.30 15.12 -42.89
CA PRO A 168 -25.98 16.38 -42.68
C PRO A 168 -27.33 16.37 -43.40
N ILE A 169 -28.37 16.75 -42.68
CA ILE A 169 -29.68 17.07 -43.26
C ILE A 169 -29.61 18.52 -43.73
N THR A 170 -29.85 18.71 -45.02
CA THR A 170 -29.99 20.01 -45.70
C THR A 170 -31.29 20.71 -45.33
#